data_AF-A0A1F2SY11-F1
#
_entry.id   AF-A0A1F2SY11-F1
#
_cell.length_a   1.000
_cell.length_b   1.000
_cell.length_c   1.000
_cell.angle_alpha   90.00
_cell.angle_beta   90.00
_cell.angle_gamma   90.00
#
_symmetry.space_group_name_H-M   'P 1'
#
loop_
_entity.id
_entity.type
_entity.pdbx_description
1 polymer ?
#
loop_
_entity_poly.entity_id
_entity_poly.type
_entity_poly.pdbx_seq_one_letter_code
_entity_poly.pdbx_strand_id
1 'polypeptide(L)'
;MQRFVPDSRPISAQHPIAEFYREEFLRHHRCLQQQRPYYSERAITGVEAALTKIIERLEQLSTQDDAPQVVSSLLRKFDVVTGLSAWSDPKHTH
;
A
#
# COMPACT_ATOMS: atom_id res chain seq x y z
N MET A 1 34.50 -26.84 -8.38
CA MET A 1 34.22 -25.45 -7.94
C MET A 1 32.71 -25.25 -7.90
N GLN A 2 32.13 -25.21 -6.70
CA GLN A 2 30.70 -24.92 -6.53
C GLN A 2 30.49 -23.43 -6.74
N ARG A 3 29.78 -23.06 -7.81
CA ARG A 3 29.35 -21.68 -8.03
C ARG A 3 28.29 -21.36 -6.99
N PHE A 4 28.64 -20.50 -6.03
CA PHE A 4 27.66 -19.77 -5.23
C PHE A 4 26.85 -18.91 -6.20
N VAL A 5 25.64 -19.33 -6.51
CA VAL A 5 24.65 -18.48 -7.17
C VAL A 5 24.11 -17.57 -6.06
N PRO A 6 24.28 -16.23 -6.13
CA PRO A 6 23.61 -15.35 -5.20
C PRO A 6 22.12 -15.59 -5.39
N ASP A 7 21.46 -16.05 -4.33
CA ASP A 7 20.02 -16.15 -4.24
C ASP A 7 19.45 -14.75 -4.53
N SER A 8 19.11 -14.53 -5.79
CA SER A 8 18.54 -13.29 -6.29
C SER A 8 17.05 -13.30 -5.98
N ARG A 9 16.69 -13.63 -4.73
CA ARG A 9 15.33 -13.41 -4.27
C ARG A 9 15.08 -11.91 -4.37
N PRO A 10 14.00 -11.47 -5.04
CA PRO A 10 13.62 -10.07 -5.01
C PRO A 10 13.52 -9.64 -3.55
N ILE A 11 14.00 -8.44 -3.23
CA ILE A 11 14.09 -7.90 -1.86
C ILE A 11 12.71 -7.95 -1.15
N SER A 12 11.60 -7.97 -1.91
CA SER A 12 10.24 -8.28 -1.44
C SER A 12 10.14 -9.57 -0.60
N ALA A 13 10.92 -10.61 -0.90
CA ALA A 13 10.92 -11.86 -0.14
C ALA A 13 11.69 -11.78 1.19
N GLN A 14 12.46 -10.71 1.41
CA GLN A 14 13.26 -10.50 2.64
C GLN A 14 12.49 -9.74 3.73
N HIS A 15 11.44 -9.00 3.37
CA HIS A 15 10.62 -8.22 4.30
C HIS A 15 9.13 -8.58 4.14
N PRO A 16 8.65 -9.69 4.74
CA PRO A 16 7.25 -10.13 4.59
C PRO A 16 6.23 -9.06 5.02
N ILE A 17 6.60 -8.15 5.93
CA ILE A 17 5.77 -7.02 6.34
C ILE A 17 5.68 -5.91 5.28
N ALA A 18 6.74 -5.69 4.51
CA ALA A 18 6.75 -4.70 3.43
C ALA A 18 5.84 -5.13 2.28
N GLU A 19 5.85 -6.43 1.96
CA GLU A 19 4.95 -7.00 0.96
C GLU A 19 3.49 -6.89 1.39
N PHE A 20 3.18 -7.19 2.66
CA PHE A 20 1.84 -6.97 3.22
C PHE A 20 1.38 -5.52 3.01
N TYR A 21 2.19 -4.54 3.40
CA TYR A 21 1.82 -3.14 3.22
C TYR A 21 1.69 -2.74 1.74
N ARG A 22 2.52 -3.32 0.86
CA ARG A 22 2.45 -3.07 -0.59
C ARG A 22 1.10 -3.50 -1.15
N GLU A 23 0.66 -4.71 -0.78
CA GLU A 23 -0.65 -5.22 -1.18
C GLU A 23 -1.79 -4.34 -0.68
N GLU A 24 -1.72 -3.87 0.57
CA GLU A 24 -2.76 -3.01 1.14
C GLU A 24 -2.86 -1.66 0.40
N PHE A 25 -1.73 -1.01 0.11
CA PHE A 25 -1.75 0.22 -0.71
C PHE A 25 -2.29 -0.04 -2.12
N LEU A 26 -1.96 -1.17 -2.75
CA LEU A 26 -2.51 -1.54 -4.05
C LEU A 26 -4.03 -1.78 -4.00
N ARG A 27 -4.57 -2.31 -2.91
CA ARG A 27 -6.03 -2.41 -2.71
C ARG A 27 -6.69 -1.04 -2.65
N HIS A 28 -6.13 -0.10 -1.88
CA HIS A 28 -6.60 1.28 -1.85
C HIS A 28 -6.52 1.94 -3.24
N HIS A 29 -5.44 1.71 -4.01
CA HIS A 29 -5.34 2.21 -5.39
C HIS A 29 -6.48 1.71 -6.26
N ARG A 30 -6.75 0.40 -6.25
CA ARG A 30 -7.83 -0.20 -7.06
C ARG A 30 -9.21 0.36 -6.66
N CYS A 31 -9.44 0.53 -5.37
CA CYS A 31 -10.67 1.14 -4.86
C CYS A 31 -10.84 2.59 -5.37
N LEU A 32 -9.77 3.39 -5.33
CA LEU A 32 -9.79 4.75 -5.89
C LEU A 32 -10.11 4.76 -7.38
N GLN A 33 -9.52 3.84 -8.16
CA GLN A 33 -9.82 3.73 -9.59
C GLN A 33 -11.31 3.43 -9.83
N GLN A 34 -11.92 2.55 -9.04
CA GLN A 34 -13.35 2.24 -9.13
C GLN A 34 -14.24 3.40 -8.71
N GLN A 35 -13.82 4.15 -7.69
CA GLN A 35 -14.55 5.31 -7.19
C GLN A 35 -14.26 6.60 -7.98
N ARG A 36 -13.42 6.56 -9.02
CA ARG A 36 -13.00 7.73 -9.79
C ARG A 36 -14.14 8.67 -10.21
N PRO A 37 -15.31 8.18 -10.66
CA PRO A 37 -16.43 9.05 -11.04
C PRO A 37 -16.97 9.94 -9.92
N TYR A 38 -16.70 9.61 -8.65
CA TYR A 38 -17.19 10.37 -7.48
C TYR A 38 -16.22 11.46 -7.00
N TYR A 39 -15.03 11.53 -7.58
CA TYR A 39 -14.01 12.51 -7.22
C TYR A 39 -13.82 13.53 -8.34
N SER A 40 -13.46 14.76 -7.95
CA SER A 40 -12.89 15.69 -8.93
C SER A 40 -11.54 15.14 -9.44
N GLU A 41 -11.22 15.40 -10.71
CA GLU A 41 -9.94 15.00 -11.31
C GLU A 41 -8.74 15.48 -10.48
N ARG A 42 -8.79 16.70 -9.94
CA ARG A 42 -7.74 17.24 -9.07
C ARG A 42 -7.56 16.43 -7.79
N ALA A 43 -8.66 16.03 -7.15
CA ALA A 43 -8.62 15.27 -5.91
C ALA A 43 -8.07 13.87 -6.15
N ILE A 44 -8.58 13.16 -7.16
CA ILE A 44 -8.14 11.79 -7.41
C ILE A 44 -6.69 11.72 -7.87
N THR A 45 -6.27 12.58 -8.81
CA THR A 45 -4.87 12.61 -9.26
C THR A 45 -3.92 12.94 -8.11
N GLY A 46 -4.32 13.80 -7.17
CA GLY A 46 -3.53 14.09 -5.98
C GLY A 46 -3.33 12.87 -5.07
N VAL A 47 -4.41 12.12 -4.82
CA VAL A 47 -4.38 10.92 -3.97
C VAL A 47 -3.64 9.78 -4.66
N GLU A 48 -3.86 9.54 -5.95
CA GLU A 48 -3.14 8.55 -6.76
C GLU A 48 -1.64 8.83 -6.75
N ALA A 49 -1.23 10.08 -7.00
CA ALA A 49 0.18 10.46 -6.98
C ALA A 49 0.83 10.29 -5.60
N ALA A 50 0.10 10.58 -4.52
CA ALA A 50 0.58 10.33 -3.16
C ALA A 50 0.77 8.83 -2.89
N LEU A 51 -0.18 8.00 -3.35
CA LEU A 51 -0.16 6.57 -3.15
C LEU A 51 0.95 5.89 -3.96
N THR A 52 1.18 6.30 -5.21
CA THR A 52 2.31 5.85 -6.03
C THR A 52 3.64 6.15 -5.34
N LYS A 53 3.84 7.37 -4.83
CA LYS A 53 5.07 7.75 -4.12
C LYS A 53 5.34 6.90 -2.88
N ILE A 54 4.29 6.50 -2.17
CA ILE A 54 4.44 5.65 -0.98
C ILE A 54 4.84 4.24 -1.38
N ILE A 55 4.21 3.67 -2.42
CA ILE A 55 4.58 2.33 -2.93
C ILE A 55 6.04 2.30 -3.42
N GLU A 56 6.49 3.35 -4.11
CA GLU A 56 7.89 3.49 -4.56
C GLU A 56 8.87 3.56 -3.39
N ARG A 57 8.50 4.25 -2.29
CA ARG A 57 9.34 4.43 -1.11
C ARG A 57 9.16 3.34 -0.05
N LEU A 58 8.24 2.40 -0.26
CA LEU A 58 7.83 1.46 0.77
C LEU A 58 8.99 0.59 1.25
N GLU A 59 9.90 0.22 0.34
CA GLU A 59 11.11 -0.53 0.70
C GLU A 59 12.03 0.27 1.62
N GLN A 60 12.19 1.57 1.37
CA GLN A 60 12.96 2.47 2.25
C GLN A 60 12.26 2.76 3.57
N LEU A 61 10.92 2.85 3.56
CA LEU A 61 10.15 3.00 4.79
C LEU A 61 10.25 1.75 5.65
N SER A 62 10.32 0.57 5.02
CA SER A 62 10.35 -0.73 5.71
C SER A 62 11.69 -1.05 6.38
N THR A 63 12.74 -0.28 6.10
CA THR A 63 14.04 -0.40 6.78
C THR A 63 14.16 0.50 8.01
N GLN A 64 13.14 1.31 8.31
CA GLN A 64 13.12 2.19 9.48
C GLN A 64 12.58 1.44 10.71
N ASP A 65 13.10 1.74 11.90
CA ASP A 65 12.65 1.11 13.15
C ASP A 65 11.18 1.42 13.48
N ASP A 66 10.66 2.54 12.99
CA ASP A 66 9.28 2.99 13.15
C ASP A 66 8.39 2.68 11.94
N ALA A 67 8.85 1.83 11.02
CA ALA A 67 8.10 1.46 9.82
C ALA A 67 6.66 1.02 10.10
N PRO A 68 6.38 0.14 11.09
CA PRO A 68 5.00 -0.28 11.36
C PRO A 68 4.10 0.89 11.75
N GLN A 69 4.60 1.83 12.55
CA GLN A 69 3.85 3.01 13.02
C GLN A 69 3.60 3.99 11.87
N VAL A 70 4.63 4.29 11.07
CA VAL A 70 4.52 5.21 9.93
C VAL A 70 3.57 4.64 8.87
N VAL A 71 3.77 3.39 8.48
CA VAL A 71 3.01 2.77 7.39
C VAL A 71 1.55 2.52 7.80
N SER A 72 1.29 2.09 9.04
CA SER A 72 -0.08 1.97 9.54
C SER A 72 -0.81 3.32 9.63
N SER A 73 -0.11 4.39 10.03
CA SER A 73 -0.67 5.76 10.02
C SER A 73 -1.02 6.21 8.60
N LEU A 74 -0.17 5.90 7.61
CA LEU A 74 -0.45 6.19 6.20
C LEU A 74 -1.66 5.41 5.69
N LEU A 75 -1.71 4.10 5.94
CA LEU A 75 -2.86 3.27 5.56
C LEU A 75 -4.17 3.81 6.14
N ARG A 76 -4.18 4.18 7.42
CA ARG A 76 -5.37 4.78 8.05
C ARG A 76 -5.83 6.07 7.37
N LYS A 77 -4.90 6.90 6.88
CA LYS A 77 -5.26 8.13 6.12
C LYS A 77 -5.89 7.81 4.78
N PHE A 78 -5.39 6.81 4.05
CA PHE A 78 -6.03 6.37 2.80
C PHE A 78 -7.35 5.66 3.04
N ASP A 79 -7.48 4.95 4.16
CA ASP A 79 -8.74 4.32 4.53
C ASP A 79 -9.87 5.33 4.75
N VAL A 80 -9.58 6.48 5.37
CA VAL A 80 -10.56 7.58 5.50
C VAL A 80 -11.06 8.08 4.14
N VAL A 81 -10.20 8.07 3.12
CA VAL A 81 -10.56 8.52 1.77
C VAL A 81 -11.29 7.42 1.00
N THR A 82 -10.81 6.18 1.07
CA THR A 82 -11.31 5.08 0.24
C THR A 82 -12.47 4.32 0.85
N GLY A 83 -12.63 4.36 2.17
CA GLY A 83 -13.58 3.54 2.92
C GLY A 83 -13.36 2.04 2.79
N LEU A 84 -12.17 1.60 2.36
CA LEU A 84 -11.90 0.21 2.00
C LEU A 84 -12.10 -0.74 3.18
N SER A 85 -11.70 -0.34 4.39
CA SER A 85 -11.89 -1.15 5.61
C SER A 85 -13.37 -1.33 5.95
N ALA A 86 -14.21 -0.33 5.70
CA ALA A 86 -15.65 -0.41 5.91
C ALA A 86 -16.34 -1.32 4.87
N TRP A 87 -15.79 -1.40 3.65
CA TRP A 87 -16.27 -2.31 2.60
C TRP A 87 -15.75 -3.75 2.76
N SER A 88 -14.63 -3.92 3.46
CA SER A 88 -13.99 -5.22 3.70
C SER A 88 -14.48 -5.91 4.98
N ASP A 89 -15.20 -5.19 5.85
CA ASP A 89 -15.79 -5.76 7.06
C ASP A 89 -17.02 -6.62 6.68
N PRO A 90 -16.98 -7.96 6.86
CA PRO A 90 -18.09 -8.84 6.52
C PRO A 90 -19.35 -8.56 7.35
N LYS A 91 -19.30 -7.68 8.34
CA LYS A 91 -20.47 -7.26 9.14
C LYS A 91 -21.33 -6.18 8.48
N HIS A 92 -20.91 -5.64 7.33
CA HIS A 92 -21.65 -4.59 6.62
C HIS A 92 -22.49 -5.10 5.42
N THR A 93 -22.76 -6.40 5.36
CA THR A 93 -23.85 -6.95 4.54
C THR A 93 -25.17 -6.88 5.34
N HIS A 94 -25.97 -5.84 5.11
CA HIS A 94 -27.33 -5.76 5.63
C HIS A 94 -28.29 -5.27 4.54
#